data_AF-A0A8T5TVN7-F1
#
_entry.id   AF-A0A8T5TVN7-F1
#
_cell.length_a   1.000
_cell.length_b   1.000
_cell.length_c   1.000
_cell.angle_alpha   90.00
_cell.angle_beta   90.00
_cell.angle_gamma   90.00
#
_symmetry.space_group_name_H-M   'P 1'
#
loop_
_entity.id
_entity.type
_entity.pdbx_description
1 polymer ?
#
loop_
_entity_poly.entity_id
_entity_poly.type
_entity_poly.pdbx_seq_one_letter_code
_entity_poly.pdbx_strand_id
1 'polypeptide(L)'
;MLEEELTSQIIDKEANKTEIAKKYTKFLAQYPEIFSDLIFGSNFDFALYNSIETYDKESPIDIFNVLRNGNGIEIKPGRAINADLELALSIGAVKKLIQTKTKVEYANLLGMFYNDPDEEKGWIDFVLHKRTQTLIDMGYGKFAQTAGILKDDDEIYSM
;
A
#
# COMPACT_ATOMS: atom_id res chain seq x y z
N MET A 1 0.18 -44.08 -2.96
CA MET A 1 -0.22 -43.03 -3.92
C MET A 1 -1.54 -42.41 -3.46
N LEU A 2 -1.53 -41.75 -2.31
CA LEU A 2 -2.73 -41.20 -1.66
C LEU A 2 -2.41 -39.86 -0.96
N GLU A 3 -1.34 -39.20 -1.40
CA GLU A 3 -0.87 -37.91 -0.85
C GLU A 3 -0.89 -36.78 -1.88
N GLU A 4 -1.18 -37.06 -3.15
CA GLU A 4 -1.18 -36.05 -4.22
C GLU A 4 -2.56 -35.41 -4.48
N GLU A 5 -3.63 -35.85 -3.80
CA GLU A 5 -4.99 -35.32 -4.03
C GLU A 5 -5.53 -34.40 -2.91
N LEU A 6 -4.77 -34.14 -1.83
CA LEU A 6 -5.23 -33.34 -0.69
C LEU A 6 -4.64 -31.92 -0.60
N THR A 7 -3.71 -31.55 -1.47
CA THR A 7 -3.05 -30.22 -1.44
C THR A 7 -3.58 -29.23 -2.49
N SER A 8 -4.50 -29.64 -3.36
CA SER A 8 -5.00 -28.80 -4.46
C SER A 8 -6.34 -28.09 -4.18
N GLN A 9 -6.91 -28.19 -2.97
CA GLN A 9 -8.22 -27.63 -2.62
C GLN A 9 -8.23 -26.61 -1.48
N ILE A 10 -7.23 -25.73 -1.42
CA ILE A 10 -7.41 -24.40 -0.79
C ILE A 10 -6.95 -23.34 -1.79
N ILE A 11 -7.60 -23.31 -2.96
CA ILE A 11 -7.52 -22.16 -3.87
C ILE A 11 -8.46 -21.10 -3.29
N ASP A 12 -7.84 -20.18 -2.55
CA ASP A 12 -8.13 -18.75 -2.42
C ASP A 12 -9.60 -18.34 -2.40
N LYS A 13 -10.17 -18.24 -1.20
CA LYS A 13 -11.57 -17.85 -1.05
C LYS A 13 -11.87 -16.36 -1.17
N GLU A 14 -10.88 -15.49 -1.44
CA GLU A 14 -11.10 -14.08 -1.80
C GLU A 14 -9.95 -13.48 -2.65
N ALA A 15 -9.48 -14.15 -3.71
CA ALA A 15 -8.56 -13.48 -4.65
C ALA A 15 -9.12 -12.11 -5.06
N ASN A 16 -8.31 -11.04 -4.94
CA ASN A 16 -8.63 -9.62 -5.22
C ASN A 16 -9.88 -9.46 -6.11
N LYS A 17 -10.98 -9.02 -5.51
CA LYS A 17 -12.34 -9.14 -6.09
C LYS A 17 -12.52 -8.29 -7.33
N THR A 18 -11.86 -7.13 -7.37
CA THR A 18 -11.99 -6.11 -8.39
C THR A 18 -10.86 -6.17 -9.41
N GLU A 19 -11.16 -5.87 -10.67
CA GLU A 19 -10.15 -5.82 -11.74
C GLU A 19 -9.07 -4.76 -11.47
N ILE A 20 -9.40 -3.69 -10.75
CA ILE A 20 -8.42 -2.66 -10.39
C ILE A 20 -7.43 -3.16 -9.34
N ALA A 21 -7.89 -3.91 -8.32
CA ALA A 21 -6.99 -4.53 -7.35
C ALA A 21 -6.07 -5.57 -7.99
N LYS A 22 -6.59 -6.40 -8.90
CA LYS A 22 -5.77 -7.36 -9.66
C LYS A 22 -4.68 -6.65 -10.48
N LYS A 23 -5.03 -5.57 -11.18
CA LYS A 23 -4.05 -4.76 -11.93
C LYS A 23 -3.03 -4.13 -11.00
N TYR A 24 -3.47 -3.61 -9.86
CA TYR A 24 -2.59 -2.93 -8.93
C TYR A 24 -1.60 -3.89 -8.27
N THR A 25 -2.08 -5.02 -7.75
CA THR A 25 -1.21 -6.06 -7.18
C THR A 25 -0.23 -6.62 -8.19
N LYS A 26 -0.64 -6.83 -9.44
CA LYS A 26 0.26 -7.21 -10.53
C LYS A 26 1.32 -6.13 -10.80
N PHE A 27 0.94 -4.87 -10.80
CA PHE A 27 1.87 -3.75 -10.94
C PHE A 27 2.89 -3.73 -9.79
N LEU A 28 2.43 -3.77 -8.54
CA LEU A 28 3.31 -3.74 -7.36
C LEU A 28 4.30 -4.92 -7.35
N ALA A 29 3.86 -6.11 -7.77
CA ALA A 29 4.73 -7.28 -7.88
C ALA A 29 5.83 -7.13 -8.96
N GLN A 30 5.62 -6.28 -9.98
CA GLN A 30 6.62 -5.97 -11.00
C GLN A 30 7.67 -4.95 -10.55
N TYR A 31 7.34 -4.13 -9.54
CA TYR A 31 8.19 -3.05 -9.04
C TYR A 31 8.44 -3.17 -7.53
N PRO A 32 9.03 -4.29 -7.05
CA PRO A 32 9.28 -4.50 -5.62
C PRO A 32 10.22 -3.46 -5.00
N GLU A 33 11.01 -2.75 -5.81
CA GLU A 33 11.87 -1.66 -5.37
C GLU A 33 11.09 -0.47 -4.79
N ILE A 34 9.79 -0.33 -5.06
CA ILE A 34 8.91 0.64 -4.38
C ILE A 34 9.03 0.50 -2.86
N PHE A 35 9.23 -0.72 -2.38
CA PHE A 35 9.29 -1.09 -0.97
C PHE A 35 10.72 -1.27 -0.45
N SER A 36 11.73 -0.83 -1.20
CA SER A 36 13.14 -1.02 -0.85
C SER A 36 13.59 -0.28 0.40
N ASP A 37 12.89 0.78 0.81
CA ASP A 37 13.19 1.49 2.06
C ASP A 37 12.62 0.79 3.30
N LEU A 38 11.69 -0.16 3.13
CA LEU A 38 11.07 -0.89 4.23
C LEU A 38 11.95 -2.05 4.72
N ILE A 39 12.00 -2.24 6.03
CA ILE A 39 12.71 -3.37 6.63
C ILE A 39 11.98 -4.70 6.37
N PHE A 40 12.71 -5.82 6.46
CA PHE A 40 12.13 -7.16 6.42
C PHE A 40 11.06 -7.34 7.50
N GLY A 41 9.91 -7.93 7.14
CA GLY A 41 8.78 -8.15 8.03
C GLY A 41 7.77 -7.00 8.08
N SER A 42 8.04 -5.88 7.40
CA SER A 42 7.06 -4.79 7.24
C SER A 42 5.81 -5.33 6.54
N ASN A 43 4.64 -5.08 7.13
CA ASN A 43 3.38 -5.72 6.79
C ASN A 43 2.26 -4.67 6.78
N PHE A 44 1.66 -4.38 5.63
CA PHE A 44 0.71 -3.26 5.54
C PHE A 44 -0.39 -3.55 4.53
N ASP A 45 -1.57 -3.03 4.82
CA ASP A 45 -2.76 -3.27 4.02
C ASP A 45 -2.97 -2.13 3.01
N PHE A 46 -3.54 -2.48 1.85
CA PHE A 46 -4.02 -1.54 0.85
C PHE A 46 -5.52 -1.70 0.75
N ALA A 47 -6.26 -0.63 1.07
CA ALA A 47 -7.71 -0.59 0.98
C ALA A 47 -8.14 0.33 -0.16
N LEU A 48 -8.96 -0.18 -1.07
CA LEU A 48 -9.42 0.53 -2.26
C LEU A 48 -10.83 1.06 -2.07
N TYR A 49 -11.04 2.35 -2.34
CA TYR A 49 -12.31 3.03 -2.14
C TYR A 49 -12.81 3.66 -3.44
N ASN A 50 -14.13 3.58 -3.66
CA ASN A 50 -14.77 4.20 -4.81
C ASN A 50 -15.04 5.70 -4.61
N SER A 51 -15.22 6.13 -3.35
CA SER A 51 -15.50 7.51 -2.98
C SER A 51 -15.06 7.79 -1.53
N ILE A 52 -15.04 9.07 -1.16
CA ILE A 52 -14.85 9.50 0.23
C ILE A 52 -15.98 8.96 1.13
N GLU A 53 -17.21 8.89 0.63
CA GLU A 53 -18.33 8.30 1.40
C GLU A 53 -18.08 6.83 1.78
N THR A 54 -17.50 6.03 0.86
CA THR A 54 -17.14 4.63 1.19
C THR A 54 -15.96 4.55 2.16
N TYR A 55 -15.09 5.56 2.17
CA TYR A 55 -13.98 5.68 3.11
C TYR A 55 -14.49 5.99 4.51
N ASP A 56 -15.35 6.99 4.66
CA ASP A 56 -15.96 7.37 5.94
C ASP A 56 -16.77 6.24 6.59
N LYS A 57 -17.32 5.33 5.77
CA LYS A 57 -18.05 4.13 6.23
C LYS A 57 -17.14 2.91 6.45
N GLU A 58 -15.83 3.06 6.27
CA GLU A 58 -14.84 1.98 6.37
C GLU A 58 -15.20 0.76 5.49
N SER A 59 -15.77 1.02 4.31
CA SER A 59 -16.30 0.00 3.40
C SER A 59 -15.52 -0.02 2.07
N PRO A 60 -14.26 -0.49 2.09
CA PRO A 60 -13.48 -0.61 0.86
C PRO A 60 -14.10 -1.65 -0.06
N ILE A 61 -13.98 -1.40 -1.37
CA ILE A 61 -14.44 -2.34 -2.39
C ILE A 61 -13.52 -3.55 -2.55
N ASP A 62 -12.27 -3.40 -2.12
CA ASP A 62 -11.27 -4.45 -2.15
C ASP A 62 -10.13 -4.12 -1.18
N ILE A 63 -9.50 -5.17 -0.65
CA ILE A 63 -8.37 -5.05 0.25
C ILE A 63 -7.37 -6.14 -0.06
N PHE A 64 -6.10 -5.80 -0.02
CA PHE A 64 -5.02 -6.77 -0.03
C PHE A 64 -3.89 -6.34 0.91
N ASN A 65 -3.12 -7.32 1.35
CA ASN A 65 -1.99 -7.15 2.23
C ASN A 65 -0.68 -7.27 1.45
N VAL A 66 0.32 -6.49 1.84
CA VAL A 66 1.70 -6.57 1.32
C VAL A 66 2.66 -6.81 2.48
N LEU A 67 3.45 -7.88 2.35
CA LEU A 67 4.52 -8.25 3.28
C LEU A 67 5.88 -8.11 2.60
N ARG A 68 6.76 -7.28 3.16
CA ARG A 68 8.17 -7.21 2.77
C ARG A 68 8.90 -8.45 3.29
N ASN A 69 9.33 -9.32 2.38
CA ASN A 69 10.09 -10.53 2.71
C ASN A 69 11.54 -10.45 2.19
N GLY A 70 12.34 -11.50 2.37
CA GLY A 70 13.77 -11.48 1.99
C GLY A 70 14.02 -11.33 0.48
N ASN A 71 13.01 -11.60 -0.35
CA ASN A 71 13.11 -11.68 -1.81
C ASN A 71 12.37 -10.54 -2.54
N GLY A 72 11.77 -9.61 -1.80
CA GLY A 72 10.92 -8.55 -2.36
C GLY A 72 9.67 -8.41 -1.52
N ILE A 73 8.51 -8.56 -2.15
CA ILE A 73 7.22 -8.54 -1.47
C ILE A 73 6.43 -9.82 -1.72
N GLU A 74 5.57 -10.15 -0.78
CA GLU A 74 4.49 -11.11 -0.94
C GLU A 74 3.17 -10.35 -0.84
N ILE A 75 2.25 -10.60 -1.77
CA ILE A 75 0.94 -9.95 -1.79
C ILE A 75 -0.12 -11.01 -1.53
N LYS A 76 -1.01 -10.76 -0.56
CA LYS A 76 -2.10 -11.67 -0.18
C LYS A 76 -3.45 -10.96 -0.26
N PRO A 77 -4.52 -11.62 -0.70
CA PRO A 77 -5.85 -11.05 -0.61
C PRO A 77 -6.29 -10.85 0.84
N GLY A 78 -7.10 -9.81 1.08
CA GLY A 78 -7.66 -9.49 2.39
C GLY A 78 -6.72 -8.69 3.31
N ARG A 79 -7.15 -8.53 4.57
CA ARG A 79 -6.42 -7.82 5.62
C ARG A 79 -5.44 -8.75 6.34
N ALA A 80 -4.28 -8.24 6.73
CA ALA A 80 -3.47 -8.93 7.73
C ALA A 80 -4.08 -8.81 9.14
N ILE A 81 -3.83 -9.81 9.99
CA ILE A 81 -4.26 -9.80 11.39
C ILE A 81 -3.58 -8.65 12.16
N ASN A 82 -2.31 -8.36 11.85
CA ASN A 82 -1.50 -7.34 12.52
C ASN A 82 -0.74 -6.52 11.47
N ALA A 83 -1.46 -5.76 10.65
CA ALA A 83 -0.85 -4.79 9.76
C ALA A 83 -0.21 -3.64 10.57
N ASP A 84 0.91 -3.11 10.11
CA ASP A 84 1.62 -1.95 10.65
C ASP A 84 0.82 -0.66 10.41
N LEU A 85 0.26 -0.56 9.21
CA LEU A 85 -0.60 0.50 8.73
C LEU A 85 -1.51 -0.01 7.62
N GLU A 86 -2.52 0.77 7.30
CA GLU A 86 -3.31 0.67 6.08
C GLU A 86 -3.11 1.92 5.23
N LEU A 87 -2.88 1.70 3.93
CA LEU A 87 -2.94 2.74 2.92
C LEU A 87 -4.33 2.69 2.28
N ALA A 88 -5.16 3.69 2.56
CA ALA A 88 -6.45 3.88 1.91
C ALA A 88 -6.22 4.65 0.59
N LEU A 89 -6.75 4.14 -0.52
CA LEU A 89 -6.59 4.77 -1.83
C LEU A 89 -7.91 4.87 -2.57
N SER A 90 -8.12 6.00 -3.22
CA SER A 90 -9.19 6.10 -4.20
C SER A 90 -8.86 5.34 -5.49
N ILE A 91 -9.87 4.84 -6.18
CA ILE A 91 -9.69 4.21 -7.50
C ILE A 91 -9.05 5.18 -8.51
N GLY A 92 -9.33 6.48 -8.39
CA GLY A 92 -8.71 7.52 -9.20
C GLY A 92 -7.19 7.56 -9.03
N ALA A 93 -6.71 7.50 -7.78
CA ALA A 93 -5.30 7.45 -7.47
C ALA A 93 -4.65 6.18 -8.03
N VAL A 94 -5.24 5.01 -7.78
CA VAL A 94 -4.69 3.73 -8.24
C VAL A 94 -4.57 3.64 -9.75
N LYS A 95 -5.57 4.10 -10.50
CA LYS A 95 -5.53 4.14 -11.97
C LYS A 95 -4.34 4.93 -12.52
N LYS A 96 -3.86 5.94 -11.79
CA LYS A 96 -2.70 6.76 -12.17
C LYS A 96 -1.39 6.15 -11.65
N LEU A 97 -1.38 5.63 -10.42
CA LEU A 97 -0.20 4.97 -9.84
C LEU A 97 0.31 3.82 -10.72
N ILE A 98 -0.60 2.97 -11.23
CA ILE A 98 -0.22 1.81 -12.07
C ILE A 98 0.35 2.19 -13.46
N GLN A 99 0.37 3.48 -13.81
CA GLN A 99 0.93 3.97 -15.07
C GLN A 99 2.39 4.46 -14.92
N THR A 100 2.87 4.57 -13.69
CA THR A 100 4.26 4.94 -13.41
C THR A 100 5.22 3.84 -13.83
N LYS A 101 6.49 4.18 -14.04
CA LYS A 101 7.51 3.24 -14.52
C LYS A 101 8.71 3.11 -13.59
N THR A 102 8.78 3.96 -12.57
CA THR A 102 9.90 3.98 -11.63
C THR A 102 9.39 4.18 -10.19
N LYS A 103 10.19 3.72 -9.22
CA LYS A 103 9.96 3.99 -7.79
C LYS A 103 9.75 5.48 -7.50
N VAL A 104 10.55 6.35 -8.10
CA VAL A 104 10.53 7.80 -7.82
C VAL A 104 9.25 8.43 -8.35
N GLU A 105 8.84 8.07 -9.58
CA GLU A 105 7.56 8.53 -10.14
C GLU A 105 6.37 8.08 -9.28
N TYR A 106 6.39 6.82 -8.86
CA TYR A 106 5.37 6.26 -7.98
C TYR A 106 5.31 7.01 -6.63
N ALA A 107 6.46 7.19 -5.97
CA ALA A 107 6.54 7.86 -4.69
C ALA A 107 6.08 9.32 -4.77
N ASN A 108 6.52 10.07 -5.79
CA ASN A 108 6.10 11.45 -6.00
C ASN A 108 4.59 11.56 -6.21
N LEU A 109 4.03 10.68 -7.06
CA LEU A 109 2.60 10.71 -7.36
C LEU A 109 1.76 10.29 -6.14
N LEU A 110 2.24 9.31 -5.37
CA LEU A 110 1.63 8.91 -4.10
C LEU A 110 1.62 10.10 -3.12
N GLY A 111 2.75 10.80 -2.97
CA GLY A 111 2.82 11.99 -2.13
C GLY A 111 1.93 13.14 -2.59
N MET A 112 1.79 13.35 -3.90
CA MET A 112 0.84 14.34 -4.44
C MET A 112 -0.59 14.03 -4.02
N PHE A 113 -1.02 12.75 -4.08
CA PHE A 113 -2.38 12.38 -3.65
C PHE A 113 -2.61 12.52 -2.14
N TYR A 114 -1.56 12.49 -1.33
CA TYR A 114 -1.66 12.73 0.11
C TYR A 114 -1.70 14.24 0.42
N ASN A 115 -0.81 15.01 -0.23
CA ASN A 115 -0.63 16.43 0.06
C ASN A 115 -1.72 17.32 -0.56
N ASP A 116 -2.28 16.92 -1.71
CA ASP A 116 -3.34 17.64 -2.44
C ASP A 116 -4.45 16.65 -2.85
N PRO A 117 -5.22 16.12 -1.89
CA PRO A 117 -6.25 15.12 -2.16
C PRO A 117 -7.43 15.74 -2.91
N ASP A 118 -7.90 15.04 -3.94
CA ASP A 118 -8.97 15.51 -4.82
C ASP A 118 -9.85 14.32 -5.24
N GLU A 119 -11.17 14.48 -5.16
CA GLU A 119 -12.11 13.38 -5.40
C GLU A 119 -12.06 12.87 -6.84
N GLU A 120 -11.83 13.76 -7.81
CA GLU A 120 -11.74 13.39 -9.22
C GLU A 120 -10.34 12.91 -9.59
N LYS A 121 -9.30 13.59 -9.10
CA LYS A 121 -7.92 13.29 -9.47
C LYS A 121 -7.35 12.11 -8.70
N GLY A 122 -7.77 11.90 -7.46
CA GLY A 122 -7.24 10.87 -6.59
C GLY A 122 -6.86 11.40 -5.21
N TRP A 123 -6.97 10.54 -4.21
CA TRP A 123 -6.55 10.80 -2.84
C TRP A 123 -6.01 9.51 -2.23
N ILE A 124 -5.17 9.67 -1.22
CA ILE A 124 -4.75 8.58 -0.33
C ILE A 124 -4.78 9.05 1.12
N ASP A 125 -4.91 8.10 2.04
CA ASP A 125 -4.76 8.35 3.48
C ASP A 125 -4.03 7.19 4.17
N PHE A 126 -3.38 7.46 5.29
CA PHE A 126 -2.65 6.48 6.09
C PHE A 126 -3.35 6.25 7.43
N VAL A 127 -3.85 5.04 7.63
CA VAL A 127 -4.40 4.59 8.91
C VAL A 127 -3.31 3.84 9.66
N LEU A 128 -2.79 4.44 10.73
CA LEU A 128 -1.66 3.88 11.47
C LEU A 128 -2.14 2.90 12.54
N HIS A 129 -1.62 1.67 12.55
CA HIS A 129 -1.92 0.68 13.59
C HIS A 129 -0.76 0.52 14.59
N LYS A 130 0.42 1.05 14.24
CA LYS A 130 1.58 1.16 15.12
C LYS A 130 1.90 2.63 15.40
N ARG A 131 2.69 2.85 16.46
CA ARG A 131 3.18 4.19 16.80
C ARG A 131 4.06 4.73 15.69
N THR A 132 3.96 6.03 15.41
CA THR A 132 4.72 6.72 14.36
C THR A 132 6.22 6.46 14.45
N GLN A 133 6.82 6.53 15.65
CA GLN A 133 8.25 6.23 15.81
C GLN A 133 8.61 4.81 15.35
N THR A 134 7.78 3.82 15.70
CA THR A 134 7.98 2.44 15.26
C THR A 134 7.92 2.32 13.74
N LEU A 135 7.01 3.05 13.08
CA LEU A 135 6.91 3.06 11.63
C LEU A 135 8.13 3.73 10.96
N ILE A 136 8.64 4.82 11.55
CA ILE A 136 9.87 5.47 11.10
C ILE A 136 11.05 4.48 11.16
N ASP A 137 11.21 3.80 12.30
CA ASP A 137 12.27 2.81 12.51
C ASP A 137 12.15 1.60 11.56
N MET A 138 10.94 1.29 11.10
CA MET A 138 10.64 0.26 10.10
C MET A 138 10.88 0.71 8.65
N GLY A 139 11.28 1.97 8.43
CA GLY A 139 11.61 2.51 7.11
C GLY A 139 10.44 3.22 6.40
N TYR A 140 9.23 3.21 6.98
CA TYR A 140 8.09 3.97 6.44
C TYR A 140 8.35 5.48 6.45
N GLY A 141 9.16 5.98 7.39
CA GLY A 141 9.57 7.38 7.44
C GLY A 141 10.35 7.81 6.19
N LYS A 142 11.35 7.01 5.78
CA LYS A 142 12.13 7.27 4.57
C LYS A 142 11.30 7.16 3.29
N PHE A 143 10.36 6.21 3.26
CA PHE A 143 9.39 6.11 2.18
C PHE A 143 8.52 7.38 2.09
N ALA A 144 7.99 7.84 3.23
CA ALA A 144 7.19 9.07 3.30
C ALA A 144 7.99 10.33 2.93
N GLN A 145 9.25 10.43 3.33
CA GLN A 145 10.16 11.50 2.91
C GLN A 145 10.39 11.49 1.40
N THR A 146 10.65 10.31 0.82
CA THR A 146 10.84 10.17 -0.64
C THR A 146 9.58 10.60 -1.41
N ALA A 147 8.40 10.35 -0.84
CA ALA A 147 7.14 10.82 -1.39
C ALA A 147 6.88 12.32 -1.12
N GLY A 148 7.67 13.00 -0.29
CA GLY A 148 7.41 14.38 0.12
C GLY A 148 6.21 14.52 1.05
N ILE A 149 5.81 13.45 1.74
CA ILE A 149 4.75 13.42 2.76
C ILE A 149 5.29 13.89 4.11
N LEU A 150 6.50 13.45 4.46
CA LEU A 150 7.19 13.86 5.66
C LEU A 150 8.31 14.82 5.26
N LYS A 151 8.35 16.01 5.85
CA LYS A 151 9.47 16.94 5.70
C LYS A 151 10.57 16.58 6.70
N ASP A 152 11.83 16.85 6.34
CA ASP A 152 12.93 16.70 7.29
C ASP A 152 12.78 17.74 8.41
N ASP A 153 12.87 17.29 9.67
CA ASP A 153 12.79 18.15 10.87
C ASP A 153 13.90 19.23 10.92
N ASP A 154 14.93 19.11 10.07
CA ASP A 154 16.06 20.04 10.00
C ASP A 154 15.70 21.43 9.45
N GLU A 155 14.54 21.62 8.83
CA GLU A 155 14.08 22.96 8.40
C GLU A 155 13.41 23.78 9.52
N ILE A 156 13.05 23.16 10.65
CA ILE A 156 12.30 23.84 11.73
C ILE A 156 13.22 24.57 12.72
N TYR A 157 14.50 24.22 12.79
CA TYR A 157 15.47 24.84 13.72
C TYR A 157 16.46 25.82 13.06
N SER A 158 16.15 26.29 11.85
CA SER A 158 16.99 27.26 11.11
C SER A 158 16.42 28.70 11.10
N MET A 159 15.47 29.05 11.98
CA MET A 159 15.00 30.44 12.20
C MET A 159 15.36 30.97 13.58
#